data_AF-A0AAU0B6M3-F1
#
_entry.id   AF-A0AAU0B6M3-F1
#
_cell.length_a   1.000
_cell.length_b   1.000
_cell.length_c   1.000
_cell.angle_alpha   90.00
_cell.angle_beta   90.00
_cell.angle_gamma   90.00
#
_symmetry.space_group_name_H-M   'P 1'
#
loop_
_entity.id
_entity.type
_entity.pdbx_description
1 polymer ?
#
loop_
_entity_poly.entity_id
_entity_poly.type
_entity_poly.pdbx_seq_one_letter_code
_entity_poly.pdbx_strand_id
1 'polypeptide(L)'
;MSQFPPFADLPALATHVRATLDGPANTPEKAKRFVLLYGHNGVGKTQLSMAFKNIGRQGDARDTLYFNAYTEDLFGWDNDLAGDSDRKLVLNTASRLFAGLSELEMDTRIRPLLQRYADFDFQIDADAGLVRFYPKGDTEQPIKISRGEETMFIWCFFLAIVQLAMDEAEAYRWVKYIVIDDPISSLDEHNAIVVANHLGQFLARKDHAIKTVISTHHALFFNVLWNEIRLIDRSKFQPWVLSRARATGEFTLTYSDDTPFFHHLALLEDLCRARDSGQIYTHHFNALRGLLEKAQIFHGHDRWSVCIQQDAQNDPDATLYGRVVNIMSHGNYSFYDPVEMLQENKEHFEKVLDDFLAFYPFNRVALADGGG
;
A
#
# COMPACT_ATOMS: atom_id res chain seq x y z
N MET A 1 -13.43 -0.67 -19.32
CA MET A 1 -13.42 0.04 -18.03
C MET A 1 -14.84 0.48 -17.72
N SER A 2 -15.36 0.17 -16.54
CA SER A 2 -16.60 0.77 -16.05
C SER A 2 -16.25 1.90 -15.08
N GLN A 3 -16.90 3.04 -15.23
CA GLN A 3 -16.71 4.23 -14.40
C GLN A 3 -18.01 4.50 -13.65
N PHE A 4 -17.91 4.62 -12.34
CA PHE A 4 -19.06 5.00 -11.52
C PHE A 4 -19.31 6.51 -11.66
N PRO A 5 -20.55 6.98 -11.43
CA PRO A 5 -20.80 8.40 -11.25
C PRO A 5 -19.85 8.97 -10.18
N PRO A 6 -19.36 10.21 -10.33
CA PRO A 6 -18.51 10.83 -9.33
C PRO A 6 -19.22 10.95 -7.99
N PHE A 7 -18.47 10.77 -6.90
CA PHE A 7 -18.91 10.98 -5.54
C PHE A 7 -18.52 12.38 -5.09
N ALA A 8 -19.49 13.14 -4.58
CA ALA A 8 -19.28 14.53 -4.17
C ALA A 8 -18.30 14.66 -3.00
N ASP A 9 -18.26 13.68 -2.09
CA ASP A 9 -17.43 13.72 -0.88
C ASP A 9 -17.02 12.32 -0.37
N LEU A 10 -16.12 12.31 0.62
CA LEU A 10 -15.64 11.08 1.27
C LEU A 10 -16.73 10.29 2.00
N PRO A 11 -17.67 10.92 2.75
CA PRO A 11 -18.80 10.19 3.34
C PRO A 11 -19.64 9.42 2.32
N ALA A 12 -19.95 10.03 1.17
CA ALA A 12 -20.69 9.38 0.09
C ALA A 12 -19.91 8.19 -0.48
N LEU A 13 -18.62 8.38 -0.74
CA LEU A 13 -17.73 7.31 -1.20
C LEU A 13 -17.63 6.16 -0.16
N ALA A 14 -17.42 6.48 1.11
CA ALA A 14 -17.34 5.51 2.20
C ALA A 14 -18.65 4.71 2.36
N THR A 15 -19.79 5.37 2.20
CA THR A 15 -21.13 4.74 2.20
C THR A 15 -21.26 3.77 1.04
N HIS A 16 -20.80 4.14 -0.15
CA HIS A 16 -20.79 3.26 -1.31
C HIS A 16 -19.90 2.03 -1.11
N VAL A 17 -18.69 2.20 -0.55
CA VAL A 17 -17.78 1.09 -0.23
C VAL A 17 -18.43 0.15 0.79
N ARG A 18 -19.07 0.67 1.85
CA ARG A 18 -19.84 -0.15 2.82
C ARG A 18 -20.98 -0.91 2.16
N ALA A 19 -21.79 -0.24 1.35
CA ALA A 19 -22.90 -0.85 0.63
C ALA A 19 -22.44 -1.97 -0.31
N THR A 20 -21.27 -1.83 -0.92
CA THR A 20 -20.66 -2.86 -1.77
C THR A 20 -20.29 -4.10 -0.97
N LEU A 21 -19.74 -3.92 0.24
CA LEU A 21 -19.43 -5.01 1.14
C LEU A 21 -20.70 -5.67 1.70
N ASP A 22 -21.74 -4.91 2.02
CA ASP A 22 -23.00 -5.46 2.55
C ASP A 22 -23.92 -6.06 1.50
N GLY A 23 -23.79 -5.61 0.26
CA GLY A 23 -24.74 -5.92 -0.80
C GLY A 23 -26.08 -5.22 -0.56
N PRO A 24 -26.94 -5.16 -1.59
CA PRO A 24 -28.31 -4.67 -1.42
C PRO A 24 -29.08 -5.60 -0.47
N ALA A 25 -29.92 -5.03 0.40
CA ALA A 25 -30.75 -5.80 1.33
C ALA A 25 -31.59 -6.90 0.65
N ASN A 26 -32.00 -6.66 -0.60
CA ASN A 26 -32.83 -7.58 -1.38
C ASN A 26 -32.02 -8.62 -2.18
N THR A 27 -30.70 -8.47 -2.29
CA THR A 27 -29.80 -9.38 -3.03
C THR A 27 -28.47 -9.54 -2.30
N PRO A 28 -28.45 -10.14 -1.09
CA PRO A 28 -27.26 -10.31 -0.26
C PRO A 28 -26.18 -11.17 -0.93
N GLU A 29 -26.54 -12.00 -1.90
CA GLU A 29 -25.60 -12.76 -2.74
C GLU A 29 -24.67 -11.85 -3.56
N LYS A 30 -25.07 -10.60 -3.82
CA LYS A 30 -24.21 -9.59 -4.50
C LYS A 30 -23.21 -8.91 -3.58
N ALA A 31 -23.31 -9.12 -2.25
CA ALA A 31 -22.37 -8.58 -1.28
C ALA A 31 -20.94 -9.01 -1.60
N LYS A 32 -20.00 -8.07 -1.57
CA LYS A 32 -18.57 -8.34 -1.70
C LYS A 32 -17.98 -8.63 -0.32
N ARG A 33 -16.90 -9.42 -0.29
CA ARG A 33 -16.13 -9.68 0.93
C ARG A 33 -14.87 -8.83 0.98
N PHE A 34 -14.30 -8.52 -0.19
CA PHE A 34 -13.04 -7.81 -0.30
C PHE A 34 -13.17 -6.64 -1.28
N VAL A 35 -12.80 -5.45 -0.83
CA VAL A 35 -12.58 -4.28 -1.68
C VAL A 35 -11.10 -3.94 -1.67
N LEU A 36 -10.49 -3.83 -2.84
CA LEU A 36 -9.08 -3.45 -2.99
C LEU A 36 -8.99 -2.15 -3.79
N LEU A 37 -8.50 -1.09 -3.17
CA LEU A 37 -8.40 0.24 -3.75
C LEU A 37 -6.94 0.53 -4.09
N TYR A 38 -6.66 0.79 -5.36
CA TYR A 38 -5.45 1.50 -5.74
C TYR A 38 -5.74 2.99 -5.69
N GLY A 39 -4.90 3.77 -5.04
CA GLY A 39 -5.06 5.22 -5.00
C GLY A 39 -3.73 5.90 -4.73
N HIS A 40 -3.46 6.94 -5.50
CA HIS A 40 -2.20 7.67 -5.40
C HIS A 40 -2.03 8.41 -4.07
N ASN A 41 -0.81 8.88 -3.80
CA ASN A 41 -0.57 9.73 -2.64
C ASN A 41 -1.37 11.03 -2.74
N GLY A 42 -1.95 11.45 -1.61
CA GLY A 42 -2.77 12.66 -1.54
C GLY A 42 -4.23 12.53 -2.03
N VAL A 43 -4.66 11.37 -2.57
CA VAL A 43 -6.07 11.20 -3.01
C VAL A 43 -7.06 11.04 -1.85
N GLY A 44 -6.58 10.96 -0.61
CA GLY A 44 -7.43 10.89 0.59
C GLY A 44 -7.77 9.50 1.10
N LYS A 45 -6.95 8.48 0.81
CA LYS A 45 -7.16 7.09 1.29
C LYS A 45 -7.30 6.98 2.81
N THR A 46 -6.43 7.64 3.57
CA THR A 46 -6.51 7.68 5.04
C THR A 46 -7.79 8.33 5.52
N GLN A 47 -8.23 9.39 4.85
CA GLN A 47 -9.48 10.09 5.17
C GLN A 47 -10.70 9.22 4.82
N LEU A 48 -10.64 8.46 3.73
CA LEU A 48 -11.64 7.45 3.37
C LEU A 48 -11.72 6.34 4.42
N SER A 49 -10.58 5.83 4.90
CA SER A 49 -10.51 4.84 5.99
C SER A 49 -11.21 5.36 7.26
N MET A 50 -10.95 6.61 7.64
CA MET A 50 -11.61 7.24 8.78
C MET A 50 -13.10 7.50 8.55
N ALA A 51 -13.50 7.95 7.34
CA ALA A 51 -14.90 8.13 6.98
C ALA A 51 -15.66 6.79 7.05
N PHE A 52 -15.08 5.72 6.51
CA PHE A 52 -15.64 4.36 6.57
C PHE A 52 -15.84 3.90 8.02
N LYS A 53 -14.83 4.07 8.87
CA LYS A 53 -14.91 3.71 10.30
C LYS A 53 -15.93 4.56 11.05
N ASN A 54 -16.06 5.84 10.70
CA ASN A 54 -16.98 6.75 11.39
C ASN A 54 -18.47 6.42 11.11
N ILE A 55 -18.80 5.86 9.94
CA ILE A 55 -20.17 5.42 9.64
C ILE A 55 -20.66 4.36 10.63
N GLY A 56 -19.78 3.43 11.03
CA GLY A 56 -20.09 2.36 11.98
C GLY A 56 -19.94 2.73 13.44
N ARG A 57 -19.67 4.00 13.74
CA ARG A 57 -19.51 4.51 15.09
C ARG A 57 -20.81 5.18 15.54
N GLN A 58 -21.54 4.51 16.42
CA GLN A 58 -22.81 5.00 16.99
C GLN A 58 -22.69 4.97 18.52
N GLY A 59 -22.53 6.14 19.16
CA GLY A 59 -22.22 6.22 20.60
C GLY A 59 -20.92 5.49 20.93
N ASP A 60 -20.99 4.45 21.76
CA ASP A 60 -19.86 3.56 22.11
C ASP A 60 -19.73 2.33 21.19
N ALA A 61 -20.75 2.04 20.38
CA ALA A 61 -20.71 0.92 19.44
C ALA A 61 -19.75 1.20 18.28
N ARG A 62 -18.95 0.21 17.92
CA ARG A 62 -17.98 0.23 16.82
C ARG A 62 -18.09 -1.09 16.08
N ASP A 63 -17.86 -1.05 14.77
CA ASP A 63 -17.91 -2.24 13.91
C ASP A 63 -16.65 -2.43 13.03
N THR A 64 -15.71 -1.48 13.08
CA THR A 64 -14.57 -1.41 12.15
C THR A 64 -13.25 -1.36 12.91
N LEU A 65 -12.40 -2.37 12.68
CA LEU A 65 -10.99 -2.39 13.03
C LEU A 65 -10.19 -1.78 11.86
N TYR A 66 -9.17 -0.96 12.13
CA TYR A 66 -8.43 -0.30 11.06
C TYR A 66 -6.92 -0.21 11.32
N PHE A 67 -6.17 -0.22 10.23
CA PHE A 67 -4.74 0.07 10.16
C PHE A 67 -4.51 1.25 9.24
N ASN A 68 -3.95 2.33 9.78
CA ASN A 68 -3.52 3.53 9.06
C ASN A 68 -2.60 4.36 9.99
N ALA A 69 -2.19 5.56 9.58
CA ALA A 69 -1.35 6.45 10.39
C ALA A 69 -1.88 6.70 11.82
N TYR A 70 -3.20 6.77 12.04
CA TYR A 70 -3.77 6.94 13.39
C TYR A 70 -3.59 5.69 14.26
N THR A 71 -3.47 4.51 13.65
CA THR A 71 -3.16 3.27 14.37
C THR A 71 -1.68 3.25 14.77
N GLU A 72 -0.79 3.73 13.91
CA GLU A 72 0.64 3.87 14.22
C GLU A 72 0.89 4.88 15.35
N ASP A 73 0.16 5.99 15.35
CA ASP A 73 0.22 7.00 16.42
C ASP A 73 -0.21 6.49 17.81
N LEU A 74 -0.78 5.27 17.91
CA LEU A 74 -1.05 4.61 19.18
C LEU A 74 0.21 4.03 19.85
N PHE A 75 1.34 4.03 19.13
CA PHE A 75 2.63 3.52 19.57
C PHE A 75 3.63 4.69 19.61
N GLY A 76 3.96 5.17 20.81
CA GLY A 76 4.85 6.31 21.01
C GLY A 76 6.19 5.89 21.61
N TRP A 77 7.30 6.43 21.12
CA TRP A 77 8.61 6.15 21.73
C TRP A 77 8.85 6.98 22.98
N ASP A 78 9.27 6.31 24.05
CA ASP A 78 10.06 6.89 25.14
C ASP A 78 11.52 6.49 24.92
N ASN A 79 12.34 7.47 24.52
CA ASN A 79 13.76 7.25 24.23
C ASN A 79 14.66 7.39 25.46
N ASP A 80 14.10 7.67 26.64
CA ASP A 80 14.86 7.89 27.88
C ASP A 80 16.04 8.86 27.66
N LEU A 81 15.78 10.06 27.12
CA LEU A 81 16.85 10.99 26.71
C LEU A 81 17.78 11.43 27.86
N ALA A 82 17.34 11.29 29.11
CA ALA A 82 18.11 11.66 30.28
C ALA A 82 18.95 10.49 30.83
N GLY A 83 18.39 9.27 30.84
CA GLY A 83 19.07 8.06 31.36
C GLY A 83 19.84 7.27 30.30
N ASP A 84 19.48 7.45 29.02
CA ASP A 84 20.02 6.76 27.83
C ASP A 84 20.08 5.23 27.94
N SER A 85 19.15 4.63 28.69
CA SER A 85 19.23 3.22 29.11
C SER A 85 17.92 2.42 28.97
N ASP A 86 16.74 3.01 29.23
CA ASP A 86 15.45 2.31 29.18
C ASP A 86 14.60 2.77 27.99
N ARG A 87 15.05 2.46 26.78
CA ARG A 87 14.33 2.79 25.54
C ARG A 87 13.15 1.83 25.35
N LYS A 88 11.95 2.38 25.20
CA LYS A 88 10.71 1.59 25.13
C LYS A 88 9.64 2.24 24.27
N LEU A 89 8.77 1.41 23.73
CA LEU A 89 7.58 1.83 23.00
C LEU A 89 6.39 1.81 23.96
N VAL A 90 5.72 2.93 24.08
CA VAL A 90 4.56 3.17 24.94
C VAL A 90 3.28 2.98 24.12
N LEU A 91 2.40 2.11 24.60
CA LEU A 91 1.10 1.84 24.01
C LEU A 91 0.06 2.79 24.58
N ASN A 92 -0.75 3.40 23.72
CA ASN A 92 -1.91 4.19 24.16
C ASN A 92 -3.06 3.27 24.58
N THR A 93 -2.97 2.68 25.77
CA THR A 93 -3.90 1.68 26.32
C THR A 93 -5.34 2.19 26.50
N ALA A 94 -5.59 3.50 26.39
CA ALA A 94 -6.95 4.04 26.31
C ALA A 94 -7.66 3.69 24.99
N SER A 95 -6.92 3.30 23.95
CA SER A 95 -7.47 2.81 22.69
C SER A 95 -8.03 1.39 22.83
N ARG A 96 -9.22 1.17 22.29
CA ARG A 96 -9.85 -0.16 22.22
C ARG A 96 -9.06 -1.18 21.40
N LEU A 97 -8.08 -0.72 20.59
CA LEU A 97 -7.13 -1.61 19.92
C LEU A 97 -6.39 -2.51 20.92
N PHE A 98 -6.16 -2.03 22.15
CA PHE A 98 -5.44 -2.75 23.19
C PHE A 98 -6.38 -3.37 24.24
N ALA A 99 -7.64 -3.63 23.88
CA ALA A 99 -8.59 -4.23 24.79
C ALA A 99 -8.15 -5.66 25.15
N GLY A 100 -7.97 -5.93 26.45
CA GLY A 100 -7.65 -7.27 26.97
C GLY A 100 -6.21 -7.72 26.74
N LEU A 101 -5.24 -6.83 26.49
CA LEU A 101 -3.85 -7.23 26.20
C LEU A 101 -3.26 -8.25 27.18
N SER A 102 -3.54 -8.11 28.47
CA SER A 102 -3.05 -8.99 29.54
C SER A 102 -3.57 -10.41 29.46
N GLU A 103 -4.67 -10.66 28.75
CA GLU A 103 -5.32 -11.98 28.65
C GLU A 103 -5.06 -12.67 27.30
N LEU A 104 -4.41 -11.99 26.35
CA LEU A 104 -4.37 -12.39 24.94
C LEU A 104 -3.05 -13.02 24.49
N GLU A 105 -2.04 -13.07 25.38
CA GLU A 105 -0.71 -13.63 25.11
C GLU A 105 -0.11 -13.04 23.81
N MET A 106 -0.15 -11.71 23.69
CA MET A 106 0.18 -11.01 22.45
C MET A 106 1.61 -11.29 21.97
N ASP A 107 2.58 -11.44 22.87
CA ASP A 107 3.95 -11.81 22.53
C ASP A 107 4.03 -13.11 21.74
N THR A 108 3.29 -14.13 22.20
CA THR A 108 3.26 -15.46 21.59
C THR A 108 2.64 -15.41 20.18
N ARG A 109 1.69 -14.49 19.95
CA ARG A 109 1.00 -14.33 18.65
C ARG A 109 1.80 -13.48 17.65
N ILE A 110 2.45 -12.42 18.13
CA ILE A 110 3.19 -11.48 17.28
C ILE A 110 4.52 -12.07 16.82
N ARG A 111 5.22 -12.80 17.69
CA ARG A 111 6.56 -13.34 17.41
C ARG A 111 6.66 -14.18 16.12
N PRO A 112 5.78 -15.15 15.82
CA PRO A 112 5.86 -15.93 14.58
C PRO A 112 5.55 -15.11 13.30
N LEU A 113 4.88 -13.97 13.45
CA LEU A 113 4.65 -13.03 12.35
C LEU A 113 5.91 -12.19 12.11
N LEU A 114 6.48 -11.64 13.19
CA LEU A 114 7.59 -10.70 13.15
C LEU A 114 8.92 -11.32 12.70
N GLN A 115 9.20 -12.56 13.12
CA GLN A 115 10.46 -13.27 12.79
C GLN A 115 10.70 -13.48 11.30
N ARG A 116 9.69 -13.23 10.45
CA ARG A 116 9.81 -13.30 8.99
C ARG A 116 10.41 -12.03 8.38
N TYR A 117 10.41 -10.93 9.14
CA TYR A 117 10.75 -9.60 8.64
C TYR A 117 11.91 -8.96 9.39
N ALA A 118 12.12 -9.35 10.65
CA ALA A 118 13.13 -8.74 11.50
C ALA A 118 13.83 -9.75 12.41
N ASP A 119 15.06 -9.41 12.79
CA ASP A 119 15.96 -10.27 13.58
C ASP A 119 16.23 -9.67 14.97
N PHE A 120 15.15 -9.43 15.73
CA PHE A 120 15.19 -8.99 17.13
C PHE A 120 14.10 -9.67 17.94
N ASP A 121 14.24 -9.65 19.26
CA ASP A 121 13.23 -10.10 20.20
C ASP A 121 12.53 -8.90 20.87
N PHE A 122 11.36 -9.15 21.45
CA PHE A 122 10.63 -8.13 22.21
C PHE A 122 9.92 -8.75 23.41
N GLN A 123 9.53 -7.91 24.36
CA GLN A 123 8.69 -8.24 25.51
C GLN A 123 7.62 -7.16 25.69
N ILE A 124 6.37 -7.56 25.82
CA ILE A 124 5.23 -6.69 26.11
C ILE A 124 4.90 -6.77 27.61
N ASP A 125 5.00 -5.63 28.27
CA ASP A 125 4.42 -5.42 29.59
C ASP A 125 2.99 -4.90 29.39
N ALA A 126 2.03 -5.83 29.40
CA ALA A 126 0.63 -5.52 29.12
C ALA A 126 -0.01 -4.62 30.19
N ASP A 127 0.39 -4.75 31.45
CA ASP A 127 -0.14 -3.96 32.56
C ASP A 127 0.36 -2.52 32.50
N ALA A 128 1.64 -2.32 32.17
CA ALA A 128 2.21 -0.99 31.98
C ALA A 128 1.92 -0.38 30.60
N GLY A 129 1.50 -1.20 29.63
CA GLY A 129 1.33 -0.78 28.24
C GLY A 129 2.66 -0.42 27.59
N LEU A 130 3.71 -1.21 27.83
CA LEU A 130 5.06 -0.94 27.35
C LEU A 130 5.59 -2.11 26.52
N VAL A 131 6.42 -1.82 25.52
CA VAL A 131 7.15 -2.82 24.75
C VAL A 131 8.63 -2.49 24.78
N ARG A 132 9.46 -3.49 25.13
CA ARG A 132 10.91 -3.41 25.06
C ARG A 132 11.41 -4.35 23.97
N PHE A 133 12.43 -3.92 23.25
CA PHE A 133 13.05 -4.66 22.16
C PHE A 133 14.48 -5.03 22.53
N TYR A 134 14.95 -6.16 22.02
CA TYR A 134 16.16 -6.80 22.46
C TYR A 134 16.91 -7.43 21.28
N PRO A 135 18.25 -7.43 21.28
CA PRO A 135 19.01 -8.25 20.35
C PRO A 135 18.61 -9.72 20.49
N LYS A 136 18.60 -10.47 19.40
CA LYS A 136 18.18 -11.87 19.43
C LYS A 136 19.09 -12.70 20.34
N GLY A 137 18.50 -13.38 21.31
CA GLY A 137 19.23 -14.20 22.28
C GLY A 137 19.89 -13.42 23.43
N ASP A 138 19.70 -12.10 23.52
CA ASP A 138 20.14 -11.27 24.65
C ASP A 138 18.97 -10.43 25.15
N THR A 139 18.54 -10.65 26.39
CA THR A 139 17.40 -9.92 27.00
C THR A 139 17.81 -8.96 28.11
N GLU A 140 19.11 -8.67 28.23
CA GLU A 140 19.61 -7.84 29.33
C GLU A 140 19.42 -6.35 29.09
N GLN A 141 19.64 -5.87 27.85
CA GLN A 141 19.58 -4.44 27.53
C GLN A 141 18.62 -4.12 26.37
N PRO A 142 17.64 -3.22 26.58
CA PRO A 142 16.72 -2.86 25.53
C PRO A 142 17.37 -1.97 24.47
N ILE A 143 16.97 -2.18 23.21
CA ILE A 143 17.48 -1.46 22.04
C ILE A 143 16.41 -0.58 21.39
N LYS A 144 16.85 0.48 20.71
CA LYS A 144 16.01 1.22 19.77
C LYS A 144 16.08 0.53 18.41
N ILE A 145 14.94 0.05 17.93
CA ILE A 145 14.80 -0.49 16.56
C ILE A 145 14.64 0.66 15.55
N SER A 146 14.93 0.38 14.28
CA SER A 146 14.75 1.35 13.19
C SER A 146 13.27 1.71 12.97
N ARG A 147 13.01 2.77 12.21
CA ARG A 147 11.63 3.17 11.84
C ARG A 147 10.92 2.10 11.02
N GLY A 148 11.62 1.45 10.09
CA GLY A 148 11.05 0.35 9.30
C GLY A 148 10.69 -0.85 10.18
N GLU A 149 11.55 -1.22 11.13
CA GLU A 149 11.29 -2.29 12.09
C GLU A 149 10.14 -1.96 13.04
N GLU A 150 10.00 -0.70 13.46
CA GLU A 150 8.88 -0.20 14.24
C GLU A 150 7.56 -0.36 13.46
N THR A 151 7.50 0.11 12.21
CA THR A 151 6.32 -0.08 11.34
C THR A 151 5.99 -1.55 11.17
N MET A 152 7.00 -2.41 10.97
CA MET A 152 6.80 -3.86 10.86
C MET A 152 6.28 -4.50 12.14
N PHE A 153 6.77 -4.07 13.31
CA PHE A 153 6.24 -4.51 14.59
C PHE A 153 4.78 -4.12 14.75
N ILE A 154 4.43 -2.86 14.50
CA ILE A 154 3.05 -2.35 14.59
C ILE A 154 2.12 -3.09 13.63
N TRP A 155 2.59 -3.38 12.42
CA TRP A 155 1.87 -4.20 11.45
C TRP A 155 1.63 -5.63 11.95
N CYS A 156 2.66 -6.30 12.49
CA CYS A 156 2.51 -7.64 13.06
C CYS A 156 1.59 -7.66 14.29
N PHE A 157 1.64 -6.60 15.11
CA PHE A 157 0.72 -6.40 16.23
C PHE A 157 -0.72 -6.33 15.74
N PHE A 158 -0.97 -5.53 14.70
CA PHE A 158 -2.28 -5.42 14.09
C PHE A 158 -2.77 -6.75 13.50
N LEU A 159 -1.91 -7.49 12.79
CA LEU A 159 -2.26 -8.81 12.25
C LEU A 159 -2.62 -9.82 13.34
N ALA A 160 -1.95 -9.78 14.50
CA ALA A 160 -2.31 -10.60 15.65
C ALA A 160 -3.72 -10.25 16.17
N ILE A 161 -4.09 -8.97 16.19
CA ILE A 161 -5.46 -8.54 16.54
C ILE A 161 -6.47 -8.99 15.49
N VAL A 162 -6.13 -8.89 14.20
CA VAL A 162 -6.98 -9.40 13.12
C VAL A 162 -7.23 -10.90 13.30
N GLN A 163 -6.21 -11.67 13.68
CA GLN A 163 -6.36 -13.09 13.98
C GLN A 163 -7.35 -13.31 15.13
N LEU A 164 -7.21 -12.56 16.23
CA LEU A 164 -8.14 -12.63 17.37
C LEU A 164 -9.57 -12.28 16.98
N ALA A 165 -9.77 -11.29 16.11
CA ALA A 165 -11.09 -10.94 15.59
C ALA A 165 -11.68 -12.05 14.72
N MET A 166 -10.87 -12.67 13.85
CA MET A 166 -11.28 -13.82 13.03
C MET A 166 -11.63 -15.04 13.87
N ASP A 167 -10.92 -15.24 14.99
CA ASP A 167 -11.14 -16.32 15.96
C ASP A 167 -12.31 -16.00 16.92
N GLU A 168 -13.05 -14.91 16.69
CA GLU A 168 -14.17 -14.43 17.51
C GLU A 168 -13.85 -14.21 19.00
N ALA A 169 -12.60 -13.85 19.33
CA ALA A 169 -12.20 -13.53 20.69
C ALA A 169 -13.09 -12.42 21.28
N GLU A 170 -13.48 -12.55 22.56
CA GLU A 170 -14.49 -11.70 23.20
C GLU A 170 -14.18 -10.20 23.07
N ALA A 171 -12.92 -9.81 23.28
CA ALA A 171 -12.44 -8.43 23.16
C ALA A 171 -12.62 -7.82 21.75
N TYR A 172 -12.68 -8.65 20.70
CA TYR A 172 -12.72 -8.23 19.29
C TYR A 172 -13.95 -8.72 18.52
N ARG A 173 -14.93 -9.34 19.19
CA ARG A 173 -16.16 -9.84 18.55
C ARG A 173 -17.01 -8.76 17.88
N TRP A 174 -16.78 -7.50 18.24
CA TRP A 174 -17.44 -6.34 17.63
C TRP A 174 -16.96 -6.04 16.20
N VAL A 175 -15.84 -6.63 15.77
CA VAL A 175 -15.23 -6.34 14.46
C VAL A 175 -16.04 -7.02 13.34
N LYS A 176 -16.77 -6.21 12.57
CA LYS A 176 -17.47 -6.63 11.34
C LYS A 176 -16.64 -6.33 10.08
N TYR A 177 -15.88 -5.24 10.11
CA TYR A 177 -15.04 -4.78 9.01
C TYR A 177 -13.59 -4.59 9.44
N ILE A 178 -12.68 -4.87 8.51
CA ILE A 178 -11.28 -4.45 8.59
C ILE A 178 -11.03 -3.43 7.48
N VAL A 179 -10.37 -2.33 7.82
CA VAL A 179 -9.87 -1.36 6.84
C VAL A 179 -8.37 -1.20 6.99
N ILE A 180 -7.61 -1.51 5.94
CA ILE A 180 -6.15 -1.39 5.92
C ILE A 180 -5.79 -0.32 4.89
N ASP A 181 -5.12 0.74 5.32
CA ASP A 181 -4.62 1.81 4.46
C ASP A 181 -3.10 1.82 4.48
N ASP A 182 -2.49 1.60 3.31
CA ASP A 182 -1.06 1.67 3.07
C ASP A 182 -0.19 1.00 4.16
N PRO A 183 -0.32 -0.33 4.36
CA PRO A 183 0.36 -1.02 5.47
C PRO A 183 1.90 -1.06 5.35
N ILE A 184 2.44 -0.58 4.24
CA ILE A 184 3.84 -0.76 3.84
C ILE A 184 4.46 0.52 3.25
N SER A 185 3.91 1.71 3.53
CA SER A 185 4.29 2.97 2.85
C SER A 185 5.78 3.34 2.92
N SER A 186 6.57 2.66 3.76
CA SER A 186 8.01 2.88 3.98
C SER A 186 8.86 1.61 3.85
N LEU A 187 8.33 0.51 3.31
CA LEU A 187 9.05 -0.76 3.18
C LEU A 187 9.61 -0.99 1.78
N ASP A 188 10.63 -1.83 1.68
CA ASP A 188 11.18 -2.28 0.40
C ASP A 188 10.23 -3.22 -0.38
N GLU A 189 10.51 -3.38 -1.68
CA GLU A 189 9.71 -4.21 -2.59
C GLU A 189 9.62 -5.68 -2.15
N HIS A 190 10.66 -6.22 -1.50
CA HIS A 190 10.65 -7.60 -1.04
C HIS A 190 9.65 -7.79 0.11
N ASN A 191 9.70 -6.90 1.10
CA ASN A 191 8.77 -6.85 2.21
C ASN A 191 7.35 -6.59 1.71
N ALA A 192 7.15 -5.76 0.69
CA ALA A 192 5.83 -5.55 0.08
C ALA A 192 5.21 -6.87 -0.43
N ILE A 193 5.98 -7.68 -1.16
CA ILE A 193 5.49 -8.99 -1.67
C ILE A 193 5.15 -9.93 -0.51
N VAL A 194 6.05 -10.06 0.47
CA VAL A 194 5.87 -10.99 1.61
C VAL A 194 4.67 -10.57 2.46
N VAL A 195 4.54 -9.27 2.77
CA VAL A 195 3.40 -8.73 3.53
C VAL A 195 2.09 -8.94 2.77
N ALA A 196 2.06 -8.69 1.46
CA ALA A 196 0.87 -8.92 0.63
C ALA A 196 0.46 -10.40 0.63
N ASN A 197 1.44 -11.31 0.45
CA ASN A 197 1.18 -12.74 0.44
C ASN A 197 0.63 -13.22 1.79
N HIS A 198 1.23 -12.80 2.90
CA HIS A 198 0.72 -13.16 4.23
C HIS A 198 -0.68 -12.60 4.48
N LEU A 199 -0.94 -11.33 4.12
CA LEU A 199 -2.28 -10.76 4.24
C LEU A 199 -3.30 -11.55 3.40
N GLY A 200 -2.92 -11.95 2.18
CA GLY A 200 -3.73 -12.84 1.33
C GLY A 200 -4.07 -14.16 2.01
N GLN A 201 -3.09 -14.82 2.65
CA GLN A 201 -3.31 -16.05 3.41
C GLN A 201 -4.26 -15.86 4.60
N PHE A 202 -4.12 -14.75 5.35
CA PHE A 202 -5.05 -14.41 6.44
C PHE A 202 -6.48 -14.26 5.94
N LEU A 203 -6.68 -13.56 4.83
CA LEU A 203 -8.00 -13.33 4.24
C LEU A 203 -8.59 -14.58 3.56
N ALA A 204 -7.74 -15.52 3.15
CA ALA A 204 -8.14 -16.78 2.52
C ALA A 204 -8.81 -17.75 3.49
N ARG A 205 -8.61 -17.54 4.80
CA ARG A 205 -9.27 -18.30 5.86
C ARG A 205 -10.80 -18.26 5.66
N LYS A 206 -11.43 -19.42 5.81
CA LYS A 206 -12.88 -19.61 5.57
C LYS A 206 -13.70 -19.66 6.85
N ASP A 207 -13.05 -19.64 8.00
CA ASP A 207 -13.63 -19.70 9.34
C ASP A 207 -14.04 -18.32 9.88
N HIS A 208 -13.96 -17.26 9.07
CA HIS A 208 -14.42 -15.93 9.45
C HIS A 208 -15.27 -15.27 8.35
N ALA A 209 -16.21 -14.42 8.75
CA ALA A 209 -17.07 -13.65 7.85
C ALA A 209 -16.66 -12.17 7.71
N ILE A 210 -15.54 -11.76 8.35
CA ILE A 210 -15.07 -10.37 8.34
C ILE A 210 -14.83 -9.90 6.90
N LYS A 211 -15.32 -8.69 6.61
CA LYS A 211 -15.21 -8.02 5.32
C LYS A 211 -14.08 -7.01 5.35
N THR A 212 -13.32 -6.91 4.28
CA THR A 212 -12.06 -6.15 4.29
C THR A 212 -12.01 -5.14 3.17
N VAL A 213 -11.62 -3.92 3.50
CA VAL A 213 -11.18 -2.88 2.55
C VAL A 213 -9.67 -2.74 2.69
N ILE A 214 -8.95 -2.81 1.58
CA ILE A 214 -7.50 -2.53 1.55
C ILE A 214 -7.31 -1.39 0.56
N SER A 215 -6.62 -0.34 0.97
CA SER A 215 -6.21 0.75 0.10
C SER A 215 -4.70 0.85 0.05
N THR A 216 -4.14 1.06 -1.14
CA THR A 216 -2.71 1.27 -1.29
C THR A 216 -2.34 2.20 -2.44
N HIS A 217 -1.22 2.91 -2.32
CA HIS A 217 -0.52 3.52 -3.46
C HIS A 217 0.57 2.62 -4.06
N HIS A 218 0.93 1.52 -3.39
CA HIS A 218 2.05 0.70 -3.83
C HIS A 218 1.59 -0.30 -4.91
N ALA A 219 1.97 -0.06 -6.17
CA ALA A 219 1.47 -0.84 -7.32
C ALA A 219 1.78 -2.35 -7.23
N LEU A 220 3.01 -2.73 -6.84
CA LEU A 220 3.37 -4.15 -6.66
C LEU A 220 2.52 -4.84 -5.58
N PHE A 221 2.35 -4.20 -4.43
CA PHE A 221 1.51 -4.69 -3.33
C PHE A 221 0.06 -4.90 -3.78
N PHE A 222 -0.50 -3.93 -4.50
CA PHE A 222 -1.83 -4.04 -5.11
C PHE A 222 -1.92 -5.26 -6.04
N ASN A 223 -0.93 -5.48 -6.90
CA ASN A 223 -0.95 -6.62 -7.83
C ASN A 223 -0.89 -7.97 -7.13
N VAL A 224 -0.02 -8.10 -6.13
CA VAL A 224 0.09 -9.35 -5.36
C VAL A 224 -1.25 -9.62 -4.69
N LEU A 225 -1.82 -8.64 -3.97
CA LEU A 225 -3.14 -8.80 -3.34
C LEU A 225 -4.27 -9.06 -4.34
N TRP A 226 -4.25 -8.42 -5.50
CA TRP A 226 -5.26 -8.70 -6.52
C TRP A 226 -5.23 -10.17 -6.95
N ASN A 227 -4.03 -10.74 -7.13
CA ASN A 227 -3.88 -12.14 -7.51
C ASN A 227 -4.32 -13.06 -6.36
N GLU A 228 -3.83 -12.82 -5.15
CA GLU A 228 -4.14 -13.64 -3.98
C GLU A 228 -5.65 -13.61 -3.66
N ILE A 229 -6.25 -12.42 -3.56
CA ILE A 229 -7.66 -12.26 -3.17
C ILE A 229 -8.61 -12.79 -4.24
N ARG A 230 -8.29 -12.60 -5.52
CA ARG A 230 -9.09 -13.15 -6.62
C ARG A 230 -9.15 -14.68 -6.58
N LEU A 231 -8.10 -15.34 -6.11
CA LEU A 231 -8.07 -16.80 -5.95
C LEU A 231 -8.92 -17.29 -4.76
N ILE A 232 -9.15 -16.44 -3.75
CA ILE A 232 -10.03 -16.76 -2.61
C ILE A 232 -11.48 -16.89 -3.09
N ASP A 233 -12.02 -15.82 -3.67
CA ASP A 233 -13.37 -15.78 -4.24
C ASP A 233 -13.52 -14.61 -5.21
N ARG A 234 -13.40 -14.91 -6.52
CA ARG A 234 -13.56 -13.93 -7.60
C ARG A 234 -14.92 -13.22 -7.57
N SER A 235 -15.99 -13.88 -7.15
CA SER A 235 -17.34 -13.29 -7.13
C SER A 235 -17.51 -12.26 -6.02
N LYS A 236 -16.77 -12.44 -4.92
CA LYS A 236 -16.79 -11.59 -3.72
C LYS A 236 -15.65 -10.57 -3.66
N PHE A 237 -14.81 -10.52 -4.69
CA PHE A 237 -13.74 -9.55 -4.83
C PHE A 237 -14.17 -8.34 -5.68
N GLN A 238 -13.74 -7.16 -5.28
CA GLN A 238 -13.97 -5.90 -5.98
C GLN A 238 -12.74 -4.98 -5.93
N PRO A 239 -11.88 -4.98 -6.95
CA PRO A 239 -10.82 -3.99 -7.07
C PRO A 239 -11.35 -2.69 -7.68
N TRP A 240 -10.77 -1.54 -7.32
CA TRP A 240 -11.02 -0.24 -7.95
C TRP A 240 -9.78 0.63 -7.94
N VAL A 241 -9.72 1.58 -8.87
CA VAL A 241 -8.82 2.74 -8.78
C VAL A 241 -9.60 3.93 -8.26
N LEU A 242 -9.05 4.58 -7.24
CA LEU A 242 -9.56 5.79 -6.60
C LEU A 242 -8.79 7.00 -7.11
N SER A 243 -9.51 7.90 -7.77
CA SER A 243 -9.00 9.21 -8.19
C SER A 243 -9.80 10.33 -7.53
N ARG A 244 -9.17 11.51 -7.42
CA ARG A 244 -9.80 12.73 -6.92
C ARG A 244 -9.55 13.87 -7.89
N ALA A 245 -10.62 14.42 -8.43
CA ALA A 245 -10.56 15.56 -9.33
C ALA A 245 -10.03 16.79 -8.58
N ARG A 246 -8.97 17.44 -9.08
CA ARG A 246 -8.39 18.62 -8.42
C ARG A 246 -9.33 19.84 -8.46
N ALA A 247 -10.04 20.02 -9.57
CA ALA A 247 -10.90 21.18 -9.79
C ALA A 247 -12.19 21.14 -8.95
N THR A 248 -12.85 19.98 -8.88
CA THR A 248 -14.14 19.82 -8.18
C THR A 248 -13.99 19.20 -6.80
N GLY A 249 -12.88 18.51 -6.53
CA GLY A 249 -12.67 17.75 -5.30
C GLY A 249 -13.41 16.41 -5.27
N GLU A 250 -14.17 16.08 -6.32
CA GLU A 250 -14.98 14.87 -6.43
C GLU A 250 -14.12 13.62 -6.57
N PHE A 251 -14.65 12.49 -6.10
CA PHE A 251 -13.98 11.21 -6.15
C PHE A 251 -14.56 10.33 -7.24
N THR A 252 -13.71 9.60 -7.96
CA THR A 252 -14.15 8.62 -8.95
C THR A 252 -13.58 7.25 -8.62
N LEU A 253 -14.40 6.23 -8.85
CA LEU A 253 -13.98 4.84 -8.83
C LEU A 253 -14.01 4.31 -10.25
N THR A 254 -12.93 3.65 -10.66
CA THR A 254 -12.87 2.95 -11.96
C THR A 254 -12.55 1.48 -11.76
N TYR A 255 -13.12 0.63 -12.62
CA TYR A 255 -12.93 -0.81 -12.62
C TYR A 255 -12.51 -1.32 -14.01
N SER A 256 -11.60 -2.30 -14.02
CA SER A 256 -11.22 -3.09 -15.19
C SER A 256 -10.97 -4.54 -14.75
N ASP A 257 -11.29 -5.50 -15.61
CA ASP A 257 -11.06 -6.93 -15.36
C ASP A 257 -9.59 -7.35 -15.60
N ASP A 258 -8.76 -6.47 -16.17
CA ASP A 258 -7.35 -6.71 -16.51
C ASP A 258 -6.38 -6.09 -15.49
N THR A 259 -5.71 -6.94 -14.70
CA THR A 259 -4.66 -6.55 -13.72
C THR A 259 -3.39 -5.97 -14.31
N PRO A 260 -2.80 -6.57 -15.37
CA PRO A 260 -1.51 -6.10 -15.87
C PRO A 260 -1.62 -4.65 -16.32
N PHE A 261 -2.79 -4.27 -16.85
CA PHE A 261 -3.08 -2.91 -17.25
C PHE A 261 -2.98 -1.92 -16.09
N PHE A 262 -3.48 -2.26 -14.89
CA PHE A 262 -3.46 -1.33 -13.76
C PHE A 262 -2.08 -1.12 -13.16
N HIS A 263 -1.28 -2.18 -13.05
CA HIS A 263 0.10 -2.04 -12.65
C HIS A 263 0.85 -1.09 -13.56
N HIS A 264 0.70 -1.31 -14.87
CA HIS A 264 1.41 -0.53 -15.87
C HIS A 264 0.87 0.90 -15.96
N LEU A 265 -0.43 1.11 -15.80
CA LEU A 265 -1.04 2.44 -15.75
C LEU A 265 -0.59 3.21 -14.50
N ALA A 266 -0.62 2.58 -13.33
CA ALA A 266 -0.16 3.16 -12.07
C ALA A 266 1.30 3.61 -12.16
N LEU A 267 2.18 2.72 -12.63
CA LEU A 267 3.58 3.05 -12.90
C LEU A 267 3.70 4.19 -13.90
N LEU A 268 2.94 4.15 -15.01
CA LEU A 268 3.00 5.18 -16.03
C LEU A 268 2.56 6.56 -15.50
N GLU A 269 1.51 6.62 -14.69
CA GLU A 269 1.07 7.84 -14.03
C GLU A 269 2.10 8.36 -13.01
N ASP A 270 2.72 7.48 -12.24
CA ASP A 270 3.79 7.85 -11.30
C ASP A 270 4.99 8.45 -12.03
N LEU A 271 5.41 7.85 -13.16
CA LEU A 271 6.47 8.38 -14.01
C LEU A 271 6.09 9.73 -14.62
N CYS A 272 4.83 9.91 -15.05
CA CYS A 272 4.34 11.20 -15.57
C CYS A 272 4.39 12.28 -14.47
N ARG A 273 3.98 11.97 -13.24
CA ARG A 273 4.08 12.95 -12.13
C ARG A 273 5.51 13.24 -11.72
N ALA A 274 6.40 12.24 -11.74
CA ALA A 274 7.81 12.45 -11.46
C ALA A 274 8.44 13.43 -12.46
N ARG A 275 8.10 13.30 -13.75
CA ARG A 275 8.42 14.30 -14.79
C ARG A 275 7.82 15.66 -14.46
N ASP A 276 6.50 15.73 -14.27
CA ASP A 276 5.79 17.02 -14.11
C ASP A 276 6.21 17.79 -12.85
N SER A 277 6.67 17.09 -11.80
CA SER A 277 7.20 17.69 -10.57
C SER A 277 8.71 17.93 -10.59
N GLY A 278 9.43 17.39 -11.57
CA GLY A 278 10.90 17.38 -11.63
C GLY A 278 11.59 16.50 -10.58
N GLN A 279 10.83 15.74 -9.76
CA GLN A 279 11.37 14.87 -8.70
C GLN A 279 11.64 13.47 -9.27
N ILE A 280 12.73 13.33 -10.02
CA ILE A 280 13.11 12.07 -10.67
C ILE A 280 14.25 11.40 -9.90
N TYR A 281 14.08 10.12 -9.57
CA TYR A 281 15.02 9.28 -8.84
C TYR A 281 15.42 8.05 -9.68
N THR A 282 16.49 7.35 -9.29
CA THR A 282 16.99 6.15 -9.98
C THR A 282 15.92 5.08 -10.22
N HIS A 283 15.05 4.82 -9.23
CA HIS A 283 14.01 3.80 -9.33
C HIS A 283 12.97 4.10 -10.43
N HIS A 284 12.79 5.36 -10.82
CA HIS A 284 11.92 5.70 -11.94
C HIS A 284 12.44 5.14 -13.27
N PHE A 285 13.76 5.07 -13.48
CA PHE A 285 14.32 4.41 -14.67
C PHE A 285 14.03 2.91 -14.68
N ASN A 286 14.07 2.23 -13.53
CA ASN A 286 13.68 0.82 -13.42
C ASN A 286 12.22 0.60 -13.82
N ALA A 287 11.33 1.44 -13.29
CA ALA A 287 9.91 1.40 -13.63
C ALA A 287 9.66 1.69 -15.12
N LEU A 288 10.27 2.74 -15.68
CA LEU A 288 10.16 3.10 -17.09
C LEU A 288 10.65 1.97 -18.00
N ARG A 289 11.81 1.38 -17.69
CA ARG A 289 12.32 0.22 -18.42
C ARG A 289 11.36 -0.96 -18.36
N GLY A 290 10.82 -1.28 -17.19
CA GLY A 290 9.85 -2.35 -17.03
C GLY A 290 8.62 -2.15 -17.92
N LEU A 291 8.12 -0.92 -18.04
CA LEU A 291 7.02 -0.58 -18.96
C LEU A 291 7.41 -0.74 -20.43
N LEU A 292 8.59 -0.25 -20.82
CA LEU A 292 9.11 -0.36 -22.19
C LEU A 292 9.23 -1.83 -22.63
N GLU A 293 9.80 -2.68 -21.77
CA GLU A 293 9.96 -4.11 -22.05
C GLU A 293 8.60 -4.84 -22.15
N LYS A 294 7.63 -4.48 -21.31
CA LYS A 294 6.29 -5.08 -21.36
C LYS A 294 5.51 -4.62 -22.59
N ALA A 295 5.57 -3.33 -22.94
CA ALA A 295 4.98 -2.79 -24.15
C ALA A 295 5.59 -3.43 -25.41
N GLN A 296 6.91 -3.59 -25.44
CA GLN A 296 7.62 -4.30 -26.50
C GLN A 296 7.05 -5.70 -26.73
N ILE A 297 6.99 -6.50 -25.65
CA ILE A 297 6.49 -7.88 -25.72
C ILE A 297 5.03 -7.89 -26.20
N PHE A 298 4.19 -6.99 -25.69
CA PHE A 298 2.78 -6.92 -26.04
C PHE A 298 2.53 -6.52 -27.50
N HIS A 299 3.33 -5.60 -28.03
CA HIS A 299 3.21 -5.11 -29.40
C HIS A 299 4.06 -5.89 -30.43
N GLY A 300 4.78 -6.92 -30.00
CA GLY A 300 5.53 -7.82 -30.88
C GLY A 300 6.80 -7.22 -31.47
N HIS A 301 7.44 -6.28 -30.76
CA HIS A 301 8.69 -5.67 -31.19
C HIS A 301 9.92 -6.48 -30.71
N ASP A 302 11.03 -6.44 -31.46
CA ASP A 302 12.26 -7.16 -31.10
C ASP A 302 13.09 -6.45 -30.01
N ARG A 303 12.88 -5.13 -29.83
CA ARG A 303 13.64 -4.30 -28.88
C ARG A 303 12.73 -3.29 -28.20
N TRP A 304 12.91 -3.10 -26.89
CA TRP A 304 12.14 -2.15 -26.09
C TRP A 304 12.43 -0.69 -26.46
N SER A 305 13.61 -0.40 -27.00
CA SER A 305 14.01 0.94 -27.45
C SER A 305 13.34 1.39 -28.75
N VAL A 306 12.46 0.56 -29.34
CA VAL A 306 11.79 0.85 -30.63
C VAL A 306 10.94 2.13 -30.60
N CYS A 307 10.41 2.49 -29.43
CA CYS A 307 9.59 3.68 -29.27
C CYS A 307 10.41 4.96 -29.08
N ILE A 308 11.72 4.86 -28.84
CA ILE A 308 12.59 6.03 -28.63
C ILE A 308 12.92 6.64 -29.99
N GLN A 309 12.54 7.91 -30.17
CA GLN A 309 12.74 8.61 -31.43
C GLN A 309 14.21 9.04 -31.58
N GLN A 310 14.74 8.94 -32.80
CA GLN A 310 16.06 9.48 -33.12
C GLN A 310 16.10 10.99 -32.87
N ASP A 311 17.08 11.44 -32.08
CA ASP A 311 17.42 12.85 -31.94
C ASP A 311 18.63 13.14 -32.84
N ALA A 312 18.41 13.81 -33.97
CA ALA A 312 19.49 14.11 -34.92
C ALA A 312 20.59 15.04 -34.36
N GLN A 313 20.33 15.75 -33.26
CA GLN A 313 21.28 16.67 -32.62
C GLN A 313 22.03 16.01 -31.46
N ASN A 314 21.35 15.23 -30.62
CA ASN A 314 21.94 14.65 -29.40
C ASN A 314 22.15 13.12 -29.44
N ASP A 315 21.44 12.38 -30.30
CA ASP A 315 21.56 10.93 -30.46
C ASP A 315 21.38 10.48 -31.93
N PRO A 316 22.30 10.88 -32.84
CA PRO A 316 22.17 10.60 -34.26
C PRO A 316 22.17 9.09 -34.58
N ASP A 317 22.75 8.27 -33.69
CA ASP A 317 22.84 6.82 -33.84
C ASP A 317 21.69 6.05 -33.16
N ALA A 318 20.76 6.73 -32.48
CA ALA A 318 19.67 6.13 -31.70
C ALA A 318 20.14 5.17 -30.59
N THR A 319 21.33 5.41 -30.01
CA THR A 319 21.93 4.51 -29.01
C THR A 319 22.10 5.13 -27.64
N LEU A 320 22.17 6.46 -27.53
CA LEU A 320 22.43 7.18 -26.28
C LEU A 320 21.34 6.88 -25.25
N TYR A 321 20.09 7.20 -25.57
CA TYR A 321 18.97 7.04 -24.63
C TYR A 321 18.76 5.57 -24.22
N GLY A 322 18.95 4.64 -25.16
CA GLY A 322 18.91 3.20 -24.88
C GLY A 322 20.01 2.74 -23.92
N ARG A 323 21.21 3.34 -24.00
CA ARG A 323 22.31 3.07 -23.06
C ARG A 323 22.06 3.73 -21.71
N VAL A 324 21.54 4.96 -21.66
CA VAL A 324 21.20 5.63 -20.40
C VAL A 324 20.20 4.79 -19.62
N VAL A 325 19.08 4.40 -20.23
CA VAL A 325 18.09 3.53 -19.55
C VAL A 325 18.73 2.20 -19.12
N ASN A 326 19.59 1.59 -19.93
CA ASN A 326 20.27 0.35 -19.52
C ASN A 326 21.18 0.54 -18.29
N ILE A 327 21.99 1.60 -18.28
CA ILE A 327 22.93 1.89 -17.18
C ILE A 327 22.18 2.25 -15.91
N MET A 328 21.21 3.16 -16.04
CA MET A 328 20.42 3.64 -14.91
C MET A 328 19.53 2.56 -14.31
N SER A 329 19.14 1.56 -15.11
CA SER A 329 18.34 0.43 -14.62
C SER A 329 19.12 -0.79 -14.12
N HIS A 330 20.43 -0.90 -14.42
CA HIS A 330 21.27 -2.03 -14.01
C HIS A 330 22.34 -1.66 -12.98
N GLY A 331 22.43 -0.39 -12.57
CA GLY A 331 23.29 -0.04 -11.46
C GLY A 331 22.81 -0.69 -10.17
N ASN A 332 23.74 -1.12 -9.31
CA ASN A 332 23.47 -1.63 -7.96
C ASN A 332 22.94 -0.52 -7.02
N TYR A 333 21.98 0.27 -7.48
CA TYR A 333 21.36 1.34 -6.73
C TYR A 333 20.31 0.72 -5.82
N SER A 334 20.66 0.67 -4.55
CA SER A 334 19.79 0.30 -3.45
C SER A 334 18.53 1.18 -3.45
N PHE A 335 17.33 0.59 -3.50
CA PHE A 335 16.06 1.31 -3.36
C PHE A 335 15.96 2.06 -2.01
N TYR A 336 16.78 1.64 -1.05
CA TYR A 336 16.87 2.20 0.30
C TYR A 336 17.56 3.57 0.36
N ASP A 337 18.19 4.02 -0.73
CA ASP A 337 18.84 5.34 -0.80
C ASP A 337 18.57 5.98 -2.18
N PRO A 338 17.34 6.44 -2.45
CA PRO A 338 16.97 7.01 -3.74
C PRO A 338 17.71 8.34 -3.95
N VAL A 339 18.78 8.31 -4.73
CA VAL A 339 19.52 9.51 -5.11
C VAL A 339 18.69 10.29 -6.13
N GLU A 340 18.41 11.56 -5.85
CA GLU A 340 17.79 12.46 -6.82
C GLU A 340 18.72 12.62 -8.04
N MET A 341 18.13 12.61 -9.23
CA MET A 341 18.89 12.67 -10.47
C MET A 341 19.52 14.03 -10.72
N LEU A 342 20.71 14.01 -11.32
CA LEU A 342 21.30 15.20 -11.95
C LEU A 342 20.42 15.65 -13.10
N GLN A 343 20.42 16.96 -13.37
CA GLN A 343 19.57 17.60 -14.37
C GLN A 343 19.64 16.93 -15.76
N GLU A 344 20.84 16.56 -16.21
CA GLU A 344 21.05 15.85 -17.48
C GLU A 344 20.32 14.49 -17.53
N ASN A 345 20.35 13.72 -16.44
CA ASN A 345 19.64 12.45 -16.36
C ASN A 345 18.12 12.61 -16.27
N LYS A 346 17.65 13.72 -15.69
CA LYS A 346 16.22 14.09 -15.72
C LYS A 346 15.79 14.29 -17.16
N GLU A 347 16.49 15.14 -17.92
CA GLU A 347 16.17 15.42 -19.33
C GLU A 347 16.15 14.15 -20.19
N HIS A 348 17.09 13.22 -19.98
CA HIS A 348 17.07 11.92 -20.65
C HIS A 348 15.83 11.08 -20.29
N PHE A 349 15.43 11.07 -19.02
CA PHE A 349 14.22 10.36 -18.57
C PHE A 349 12.95 10.94 -19.23
N GLU A 350 12.80 12.26 -19.20
CA GLU A 350 11.65 12.98 -19.75
C GLU A 350 11.50 12.68 -21.25
N LYS A 351 12.61 12.76 -22.00
CA LYS A 351 12.63 12.45 -23.43
C LYS A 351 12.16 11.02 -23.73
N VAL A 352 12.67 10.03 -22.99
CA VAL A 352 12.30 8.62 -23.19
C VAL A 352 10.83 8.37 -22.84
N LEU A 353 10.34 8.98 -21.77
CA LEU A 353 8.94 8.86 -21.37
C LEU A 353 8.00 9.52 -22.40
N ASP A 354 8.34 10.70 -22.90
CA ASP A 354 7.54 11.40 -23.90
C ASP A 354 7.47 10.64 -25.22
N ASP A 355 8.61 10.10 -25.67
CA ASP A 355 8.68 9.24 -26.85
C ASP A 355 7.80 7.98 -26.68
N PHE A 356 7.88 7.34 -25.50
CA PHE A 356 7.05 6.19 -25.17
C PHE A 356 5.55 6.51 -25.22
N LEU A 357 5.14 7.64 -24.63
CA LEU A 357 3.76 8.11 -24.62
C LEU A 357 3.25 8.55 -26.00
N ALA A 358 4.14 9.03 -26.87
CA ALA A 358 3.82 9.41 -28.24
C ALA A 358 3.70 8.20 -29.17
N PHE A 359 4.54 7.17 -28.97
CA PHE A 359 4.59 5.99 -29.81
C PHE A 359 3.40 5.05 -29.56
N TYR A 360 3.03 4.83 -28.31
CA TYR A 360 1.90 3.96 -27.96
C TYR A 360 0.63 4.79 -27.63
N PRO A 361 -0.54 4.46 -28.21
CA PRO A 361 -1.77 5.21 -27.98
C PRO A 361 -2.38 4.85 -26.61
N PHE A 362 -1.92 5.53 -25.55
CA PHE A 362 -2.53 5.42 -24.23
C PHE A 362 -3.84 6.21 -24.15
N ASN A 363 -4.80 5.72 -23.36
CA ASN A 363 -6.00 6.47 -23.04
C ASN A 363 -5.63 7.69 -22.18
N ARG A 364 -5.53 8.86 -22.81
CA ARG A 364 -5.16 10.10 -22.12
C ARG A 364 -6.16 10.50 -21.04
N VAL A 365 -7.42 10.09 -21.11
CA VAL A 365 -8.42 10.36 -20.04
C VAL A 365 -8.08 9.61 -18.76
N ALA A 366 -7.47 8.43 -18.86
CA ALA A 366 -6.96 7.71 -17.70
C ALA A 366 -5.69 8.37 -17.11
N LEU A 367 -4.89 9.07 -17.94
CA LEU A 367 -3.65 9.74 -17.53
C LEU A 367 -3.84 11.22 -17.11
N ALA A 368 -4.95 11.85 -17.49
CA ALA A 368 -5.15 13.31 -17.43
C ALA A 368 -5.63 13.87 -16.07
N ASP A 369 -5.87 13.03 -15.05
CA ASP A 369 -6.11 13.54 -13.70
C ASP A 369 -4.85 14.21 -13.08
N GLY A 370 -3.73 14.27 -13.81
CA GLY A 370 -2.49 14.95 -13.45
C GLY A 370 -2.29 16.37 -13.99
N GLY A 371 -3.03 16.82 -15.01
CA GLY A 371 -2.71 18.08 -15.71
C GLY A 371 -3.92 18.73 -16.37
N GLY A 372 -4.36 19.84 -15.76
CA GLY A 372 -5.44 20.72 -16.21
C GLY A 372 -5.78 21.72 -15.13
#